data_AF-A0A7W4BQB9-F1
#
_entry.id   AF-A0A7W4BQB9-F1
#
_cell.length_a   1.000
_cell.length_b   1.000
_cell.length_c   1.000
_cell.angle_alpha   90.00
_cell.angle_beta   90.00
_cell.angle_gamma   90.00
#
_symmetry.space_group_name_H-M   'P 1'
#
loop_
_entity.id
_entity.type
_entity.pdbx_description
1 polymer ?
#
loop_
_entity_poly.entity_id
_entity_poly.type
_entity_poly.pdbx_seq_one_letter_code
_entity_poly.pdbx_strand_id
1 'polypeptide(L)'
;MESIFPESNKPKPSERTPQGMIKYHRLQNWWLEKLTASERQRIRNQYSPMSDSNIDKGNYTHSSSSTVKFLKEVGGWFIAKEGDRPLALKILQEAESNIHLSTSEVDQHFLYGRMMELYYKDRKKEGYYELAKEYALKQIDIAAATVQQMKRDHLSFIAISSKKYKSMRHLTIENTPFHIPSHAGYSQLAIIYKKEKRWDDVIALCEQAISEGWCGNWEERIDDALRQKLNKKAPN
;
A
#
# COMPACT_ATOMS: atom_id res chain seq x y z
N MET A 1 1.98 -0.24 -32.75
CA MET A 1 1.11 0.63 -31.93
C MET A 1 1.97 1.83 -31.55
N GLU A 2 1.87 2.89 -32.34
CA GLU A 2 2.70 4.09 -32.22
C GLU A 2 2.30 4.90 -30.99
N SER A 3 3.31 5.44 -30.31
CA SER A 3 3.16 6.32 -29.16
C SER A 3 2.41 7.59 -29.57
N ILE A 4 1.26 7.85 -28.94
CA ILE A 4 0.35 8.97 -29.26
C ILE A 4 0.76 10.27 -28.53
N PHE A 5 1.99 10.37 -28.02
CA PHE A 5 2.43 11.55 -27.26
C PHE A 5 3.74 12.10 -27.83
N PRO A 6 3.75 13.35 -28.34
CA PRO A 6 4.99 13.98 -28.77
C PRO A 6 5.89 14.25 -27.57
N GLU A 7 7.10 13.69 -27.60
CA GLU A 7 8.16 13.98 -26.64
C GLU A 7 8.64 15.43 -26.81
N SER A 8 8.22 16.30 -25.90
CA SER A 8 8.90 17.57 -25.65
C SER A 8 9.64 17.42 -24.32
N ASN A 9 10.92 17.05 -24.40
CA ASN A 9 11.82 16.85 -23.26
C ASN A 9 12.51 18.15 -22.77
N LYS A 10 11.99 19.34 -23.09
CA LYS A 10 12.49 20.60 -22.53
C LYS A 10 11.48 21.22 -21.57
N PRO A 11 11.81 21.36 -20.27
CA PRO A 11 10.92 22.03 -19.32
C PRO A 11 10.73 23.49 -19.72
N LYS A 12 9.48 23.95 -19.74
CA LYS A 12 9.15 25.36 -20.01
C LYS A 12 9.65 26.23 -18.85
N PRO A 13 10.10 27.48 -19.09
CA PRO A 13 10.56 28.43 -18.05
C PRO A 13 9.53 28.76 -16.95
N SER A 14 8.29 28.28 -17.08
CA SER A 14 7.18 28.50 -16.15
C SER A 14 6.96 27.36 -15.14
N GLU A 15 7.81 26.33 -15.09
CA GLU A 15 7.77 25.33 -14.01
C GLU A 15 8.36 25.93 -12.72
N ARG A 16 7.58 26.85 -12.11
CA ARG A 16 7.86 27.36 -10.76
C ARG A 16 8.08 26.17 -9.81
N THR A 17 9.01 26.30 -8.87
CA THR A 17 9.24 25.31 -7.82
C THR A 17 7.89 24.87 -7.23
N PRO A 18 7.54 23.56 -7.29
CA PRO A 18 6.24 23.09 -6.83
C PRO A 18 6.04 23.44 -5.36
N GLN A 19 4.82 23.87 -5.01
CA GLN A 19 4.44 24.23 -3.64
C GLN A 19 3.50 23.16 -3.08
N GLY A 20 2.57 23.50 -2.19
CA GLY A 20 1.55 22.58 -1.68
C GLY A 20 2.14 21.37 -0.95
N MET A 21 1.48 20.22 -1.11
CA MET A 21 1.88 18.96 -0.50
C MET A 21 3.24 18.48 -1.01
N ILE A 22 3.56 18.70 -2.30
CA ILE A 22 4.88 18.36 -2.87
C ILE A 22 6.00 19.06 -2.10
N LYS A 23 5.88 20.36 -1.83
CA LYS A 23 6.87 21.09 -1.03
C LYS A 23 6.89 20.66 0.43
N TYR A 24 5.71 20.47 1.03
CA TYR A 24 5.60 20.06 2.43
C TYR A 24 6.36 18.75 2.70
N HIS A 25 6.23 17.78 1.79
CA HIS A 25 6.91 16.49 1.86
C HIS A 25 8.34 16.51 1.31
N ARG A 26 8.87 17.67 0.90
CA ARG A 26 10.22 17.84 0.33
C ARG A 26 10.46 17.06 -0.98
N LEU A 27 9.42 16.90 -1.79
CA LEU A 27 9.41 16.10 -3.02
C LEU A 27 9.66 16.92 -4.29
N GLN A 28 10.08 18.18 -4.19
CA GLN A 28 10.19 19.06 -5.36
C GLN A 28 11.15 18.52 -6.43
N ASN A 29 12.31 17.99 -6.02
CA ASN A 29 13.32 17.47 -6.96
C ASN A 29 12.77 16.24 -7.68
N TRP A 30 12.24 15.26 -6.95
CA TRP A 30 11.60 14.09 -7.55
C TRP A 30 10.47 14.47 -8.51
N TRP A 31 9.61 15.41 -8.11
CA TRP A 31 8.47 15.86 -8.91
C TRP A 31 8.89 16.46 -10.26
N LEU A 32 9.98 17.22 -10.29
CA LEU A 32 10.47 17.88 -11.49
C LEU A 32 11.36 16.97 -12.34
N GLU A 33 12.21 16.15 -11.72
CA GLU A 33 13.25 15.37 -12.39
C GLU A 33 12.83 13.96 -12.78
N LYS A 34 11.94 13.31 -12.00
CA LYS A 34 11.57 11.90 -12.19
C LYS A 34 10.22 11.71 -12.87
N LEU A 35 9.36 12.73 -12.80
CA LEU A 35 8.07 12.74 -13.50
C LEU A 35 8.16 13.58 -14.77
N THR A 36 7.40 13.20 -15.79
CA THR A 36 7.21 14.01 -16.99
C THR A 36 6.12 15.07 -16.75
N ALA A 37 6.05 16.07 -17.64
CA ALA A 37 5.00 17.09 -17.57
C ALA A 37 3.59 16.49 -17.71
N SER A 38 3.42 15.45 -18.54
CA SER A 38 2.14 14.74 -18.70
C SER A 38 1.78 13.92 -17.48
N GLU A 39 2.75 13.26 -16.84
CA GLU A 39 2.55 12.55 -15.57
C GLU A 39 2.13 13.51 -14.45
N ARG A 40 2.83 14.65 -14.30
CA ARG A 40 2.44 15.70 -13.35
C ARG A 40 1.01 16.20 -13.61
N GLN A 41 0.66 16.45 -14.87
CA GLN A 41 -0.70 16.88 -15.22
C GLN A 41 -1.74 15.78 -14.92
N ARG A 42 -1.40 14.52 -15.18
CA ARG A 42 -2.25 13.37 -14.86
C ARG A 42 -2.52 13.29 -13.36
N ILE A 43 -1.49 13.51 -12.53
CA ILE A 43 -1.64 13.57 -11.06
C ILE A 43 -2.60 14.69 -10.66
N ARG A 44 -2.37 15.92 -11.14
CA ARG A 44 -3.23 17.08 -10.81
C ARG A 44 -4.70 16.87 -11.18
N ASN A 45 -4.96 16.19 -12.30
CA ASN A 45 -6.33 15.98 -12.77
C ASN A 45 -7.07 14.87 -12.01
N GLN A 46 -6.36 13.86 -11.51
CA GLN A 46 -6.97 12.64 -10.98
C GLN A 46 -6.91 12.57 -9.45
N TYR A 47 -5.85 13.07 -8.83
CA TYR A 47 -5.68 13.01 -7.38
C TYR A 47 -6.46 14.13 -6.71
N SER A 48 -7.61 13.78 -6.15
CA SER A 48 -8.50 14.70 -5.44
C SER A 48 -9.00 14.06 -4.12
N PRO A 49 -8.13 13.88 -3.11
CA PRO A 49 -8.52 13.32 -1.81
C PRO A 49 -9.58 14.15 -1.07
N MET A 50 -9.66 15.44 -1.35
CA MET A 50 -10.69 16.37 -0.91
C MET A 50 -11.05 17.25 -2.11
N SER A 51 -12.33 17.61 -2.28
CA SER A 51 -12.73 18.58 -3.30
C SER A 51 -11.86 19.85 -3.17
N ASP A 52 -11.23 20.27 -4.27
CA ASP A 52 -10.26 21.39 -4.38
C ASP A 52 -8.83 21.17 -3.84
N SER A 53 -8.38 19.92 -3.66
CA SER A 53 -6.99 19.68 -3.29
C SER A 53 -6.00 20.08 -4.38
N ASN A 54 -5.11 21.03 -4.08
CA ASN A 54 -3.98 21.39 -4.93
C ASN A 54 -2.70 20.68 -4.44
N ILE A 55 -2.30 19.61 -5.11
CA ILE A 55 -1.14 18.80 -4.70
C ILE A 55 0.19 19.57 -4.75
N ASP A 56 0.38 20.44 -5.74
CA ASP A 56 1.65 21.15 -6.01
C ASP A 56 1.52 22.68 -6.04
N LYS A 57 0.43 23.23 -5.49
CA LYS A 57 0.18 24.69 -5.37
C LYS A 57 -0.31 25.05 -3.97
N GLY A 58 -0.24 26.35 -3.64
CA GLY A 58 -0.71 26.88 -2.37
C GLY A 58 0.29 26.70 -1.22
N ASN A 59 -0.08 27.24 -0.05
CA ASN A 59 0.71 27.12 1.17
C ASN A 59 0.12 26.01 2.06
N TYR A 60 0.82 24.88 2.15
CA TYR A 60 0.39 23.73 2.94
C TYR A 60 1.33 23.60 4.14
N THR A 61 0.83 23.92 5.34
CA THR A 61 1.66 24.07 6.55
C THR A 61 1.44 22.98 7.58
N HIS A 62 0.39 22.17 7.46
CA HIS A 62 0.07 21.12 8.42
C HIS A 62 -0.47 19.87 7.73
N SER A 63 0.08 18.71 8.10
CA SER A 63 -0.49 17.39 7.83
C SER A 63 0.03 16.38 8.85
N SER A 64 -0.84 15.45 9.22
CA SER A 64 -0.47 14.28 10.03
C SER A 64 0.09 13.13 9.19
N SER A 65 0.13 13.26 7.86
CA SER A 65 0.62 12.21 6.96
C SER A 65 2.15 12.24 6.85
N SER A 66 2.78 11.07 6.95
CA SER A 66 4.19 10.91 6.58
C SER A 66 4.37 11.00 5.06
N THR A 67 5.60 11.22 4.58
CA THR A 67 5.88 11.19 3.13
C THR A 67 5.55 9.83 2.50
N VAL A 68 5.85 8.74 3.21
CA VAL A 68 5.51 7.37 2.79
C VAL A 68 4.00 7.20 2.66
N LYS A 69 3.23 7.61 3.68
CA LYS A 69 1.77 7.53 3.66
C LYS A 69 1.18 8.37 2.54
N PHE A 70 1.63 9.61 2.38
CA PHE A 70 1.19 10.52 1.33
C PHE A 70 1.41 9.91 -0.05
N LEU A 71 2.63 9.50 -0.39
CA LEU A 71 2.94 8.94 -1.71
C LEU A 71 2.19 7.62 -1.96
N LYS A 72 2.10 6.74 -0.95
CA LYS A 72 1.28 5.52 -1.02
C LYS A 72 -0.19 5.83 -1.34
N GLU A 73 -0.74 6.88 -0.73
CA GLU A 73 -2.10 7.34 -1.03
C GLU A 73 -2.21 7.85 -2.46
N VAL A 74 -1.30 8.72 -2.92
CA VAL A 74 -1.31 9.21 -4.32
C VAL A 74 -1.21 8.04 -5.31
N GLY A 75 -0.24 7.14 -5.12
CA GLY A 75 0.02 6.01 -6.03
C GLY A 75 -1.19 5.09 -6.15
N GLY A 76 -1.96 4.90 -5.06
CA GLY A 76 -3.18 4.10 -5.05
C GLY A 76 -4.24 4.54 -6.06
N TRP A 77 -4.32 5.83 -6.40
CA TRP A 77 -5.28 6.35 -7.40
C TRP A 77 -4.99 5.89 -8.83
N PHE A 78 -3.77 5.41 -9.09
CA PHE A 78 -3.28 5.08 -10.43
C PHE A 78 -3.09 3.57 -10.67
N ILE A 79 -3.41 2.73 -9.68
CA ILE A 79 -3.22 1.26 -9.79
C ILE A 79 -4.31 0.60 -10.66
N ALA A 80 -5.55 1.08 -10.58
CA ALA A 80 -6.69 0.41 -11.19
C ALA A 80 -6.58 0.34 -12.72
N LYS A 81 -6.30 1.48 -13.36
CA LYS A 81 -6.18 1.60 -14.81
C LYS A 81 -4.80 1.17 -15.28
N GLU A 82 -4.74 0.16 -16.16
CA GLU A 82 -3.48 -0.40 -16.67
C GLU A 82 -2.53 0.64 -17.27
N GLY A 83 -3.05 1.59 -18.05
CA GLY A 83 -2.25 2.68 -18.63
C GLY A 83 -1.63 3.64 -17.61
N ASP A 84 -2.16 3.70 -16.38
CA ASP A 84 -1.62 4.56 -15.31
C ASP A 84 -0.64 3.81 -14.38
N ARG A 85 -0.53 2.46 -14.47
CA ARG A 85 0.33 1.67 -13.58
C ARG A 85 1.82 2.03 -13.63
N PRO A 86 2.42 2.42 -14.78
CA PRO A 86 3.80 2.91 -14.79
C PRO A 86 4.00 4.16 -13.92
N LEU A 87 3.02 5.07 -13.90
CA LEU A 87 3.03 6.24 -13.04
C LEU A 87 2.84 5.85 -11.57
N ALA A 88 1.90 4.94 -11.29
CA ALA A 88 1.72 4.39 -9.94
C ALA A 88 3.03 3.77 -9.41
N LEU A 89 3.75 3.02 -10.24
CA LEU A 89 5.02 2.39 -9.88
C LEU A 89 6.07 3.43 -9.47
N LYS A 90 6.27 4.48 -10.26
CA LYS A 90 7.21 5.58 -9.92
C LYS A 90 6.87 6.22 -8.58
N ILE A 91 5.59 6.45 -8.31
CA ILE A 91 5.13 7.07 -7.05
C ILE A 91 5.36 6.14 -5.86
N LEU A 92 5.06 4.85 -5.98
CA LEU A 92 5.24 3.89 -4.89
C LEU A 92 6.71 3.55 -4.64
N GLN A 93 7.56 3.53 -5.66
CA GLN A 93 9.01 3.41 -5.50
C GLN A 93 9.63 4.61 -4.79
N GLU A 94 9.12 5.82 -5.06
CA GLU A 94 9.52 7.00 -4.30
C GLU A 94 9.06 6.90 -2.84
N ALA A 95 7.86 6.37 -2.60
CA ALA A 95 7.39 6.11 -1.23
C ALA A 95 8.32 5.15 -0.49
N GLU A 96 8.75 4.07 -1.14
CA GLU A 96 9.69 3.11 -0.55
C GLU A 96 11.07 3.73 -0.30
N SER A 97 11.56 4.57 -1.21
CA SER A 97 12.84 5.28 -1.07
C SER A 97 12.84 6.29 0.08
N ASN A 98 11.66 6.69 0.57
CA ASN A 98 11.48 7.57 1.72
C ASN A 98 11.25 6.79 3.04
N ILE A 99 11.42 5.46 3.06
CA ILE A 99 11.46 4.68 4.29
C ILE A 99 12.80 4.93 5.00
N HIS A 100 12.73 5.26 6.28
CA HIS A 100 13.85 5.45 7.18
C HIS A 100 13.56 4.81 8.55
N LEU A 101 14.55 4.77 9.45
CA LEU A 101 14.44 4.08 10.74
C LEU A 101 13.22 4.50 11.59
N SER A 102 12.81 5.76 11.52
CA SER A 102 11.63 6.28 12.22
C SER A 102 10.31 6.20 11.43
N THR A 103 10.29 5.58 10.25
CA THR A 103 9.05 5.41 9.48
C THR A 103 8.14 4.41 10.18
N SER A 104 6.88 4.80 10.38
CA SER A 104 5.85 3.92 10.94
C SER A 104 5.79 2.58 10.22
N GLU A 105 5.79 1.51 11.02
CA GLU A 105 5.59 0.13 10.59
C GLU A 105 4.24 -0.04 9.89
N VAL A 106 3.20 0.66 10.36
CA VAL A 106 1.88 0.72 9.70
C VAL A 106 1.98 1.32 8.30
N ASP A 107 2.70 2.43 8.13
CA ASP A 107 2.87 3.06 6.83
C ASP A 107 3.67 2.17 5.86
N GLN A 108 4.76 1.54 6.35
CA GLN A 108 5.54 0.58 5.57
C GLN A 108 4.68 -0.62 5.15
N HIS A 109 3.93 -1.19 6.09
CA HIS A 109 3.05 -2.35 5.85
C HIS A 109 2.03 -2.07 4.75
N PHE A 110 1.35 -0.93 4.80
CA PHE A 110 0.37 -0.58 3.78
C PHE A 110 1.02 -0.20 2.43
N LEU A 111 2.24 0.33 2.43
CA LEU A 111 3.00 0.53 1.20
C LEU A 111 3.36 -0.81 0.54
N TYR A 112 3.90 -1.77 1.29
CA TYR A 112 4.24 -3.09 0.75
C TYR A 112 3.03 -3.80 0.18
N GLY A 113 1.87 -3.72 0.85
CA GLY A 113 0.61 -4.24 0.30
C GLY A 113 0.21 -3.59 -1.04
N ARG A 114 0.47 -2.28 -1.23
CA ARG A 114 0.18 -1.58 -2.49
C ARG A 114 1.17 -1.92 -3.60
N MET A 115 2.45 -2.05 -3.27
CA MET A 115 3.47 -2.53 -4.22
C MET A 115 3.13 -3.94 -4.70
N MET A 116 2.83 -4.85 -3.77
CA MET A 116 2.37 -6.21 -4.06
C MET A 116 1.16 -6.22 -5.01
N GLU A 117 0.12 -5.43 -4.72
CA GLU A 117 -1.07 -5.33 -5.58
C GLU A 117 -0.71 -4.90 -7.02
N LEU A 118 0.12 -3.86 -7.16
CA LEU A 118 0.56 -3.33 -8.45
C LEU A 118 1.30 -4.40 -9.26
N TYR A 119 2.32 -5.01 -8.66
CA TYR A 119 3.12 -6.03 -9.35
C TYR A 119 2.27 -7.23 -9.75
N TYR A 120 1.34 -7.67 -8.89
CA TYR A 120 0.49 -8.81 -9.21
C TYR A 120 -0.54 -8.51 -10.31
N LYS A 121 -1.05 -7.27 -10.42
CA LYS A 121 -1.90 -6.86 -11.54
C LYS A 121 -1.15 -6.97 -12.88
N ASP A 122 0.12 -6.62 -12.88
CA ASP A 122 1.02 -6.66 -14.05
C ASP A 122 1.90 -7.92 -14.11
N ARG A 123 1.55 -8.98 -13.38
CA ARG A 123 2.35 -10.22 -13.20
C ARG A 123 2.79 -10.95 -14.48
N LYS A 124 2.22 -10.61 -15.64
CA LYS A 124 2.65 -11.16 -16.94
C LYS A 124 3.93 -10.51 -17.46
N LYS A 125 4.30 -9.33 -16.94
CA LYS A 125 5.58 -8.69 -17.21
C LYS A 125 6.68 -9.49 -16.51
N GLU A 126 7.84 -9.55 -17.14
CA GLU A 126 9.00 -10.27 -16.64
C GLU A 126 9.36 -9.81 -15.21
N GLY A 127 9.59 -10.76 -14.31
CA GLY A 127 9.92 -10.51 -12.90
C GLY A 127 8.78 -10.02 -12.00
N TYR A 128 7.67 -9.51 -12.54
CA TYR A 128 6.61 -8.88 -11.73
C TYR A 128 5.85 -9.88 -10.86
N TYR A 129 5.73 -11.13 -11.31
CA TYR A 129 5.13 -12.18 -10.48
C TYR A 129 5.97 -12.49 -9.24
N GLU A 130 7.31 -12.52 -9.37
CA GLU A 130 8.21 -12.74 -8.22
C GLU A 130 8.28 -11.50 -7.32
N LEU A 131 8.31 -10.30 -7.89
CA LEU A 131 8.23 -9.06 -7.10
C LEU A 131 6.95 -9.00 -6.26
N ALA A 132 5.81 -9.44 -6.80
CA ALA A 132 4.58 -9.53 -6.02
C ALA A 132 4.73 -10.45 -4.79
N LYS A 133 5.47 -11.57 -4.92
CA LYS A 133 5.75 -12.48 -3.79
C LYS A 133 6.69 -11.83 -2.79
N GLU A 134 7.75 -11.18 -3.25
CA GLU A 134 8.70 -10.46 -2.39
C GLU A 134 8.00 -9.38 -1.55
N TYR A 135 7.11 -8.58 -2.16
CA TYR A 135 6.38 -7.56 -1.39
C TYR A 135 5.32 -8.14 -0.46
N ALA A 136 4.72 -9.28 -0.81
CA ALA A 136 3.85 -9.99 0.13
C ALA A 136 4.64 -10.48 1.35
N LEU A 137 5.84 -11.02 1.15
CA LEU A 137 6.76 -11.43 2.21
C LEU A 137 7.22 -10.24 3.05
N LYS A 138 7.71 -9.15 2.44
CA LYS A 138 8.07 -7.90 3.15
C LYS A 138 6.93 -7.39 4.05
N GLN A 139 5.68 -7.48 3.58
CA GLN A 139 4.52 -7.08 4.39
C GLN A 139 4.30 -8.00 5.60
N ILE A 140 4.46 -9.32 5.41
CA ILE A 140 4.33 -10.33 6.47
C ILE A 140 5.47 -10.21 7.49
N ASP A 141 6.70 -9.94 7.05
CA ASP A 141 7.88 -9.85 7.92
C ASP A 141 7.72 -8.78 9.01
N ILE A 142 6.97 -7.71 8.72
CA ILE A 142 6.69 -6.63 9.66
C ILE A 142 5.27 -6.70 10.28
N ALA A 143 4.52 -7.79 10.05
CA ALA A 143 3.13 -7.94 10.47
C ALA A 143 2.97 -7.83 12.00
N ALA A 144 3.79 -8.53 12.77
CA ALA A 144 3.73 -8.49 14.23
C ALA A 144 3.98 -7.07 14.78
N ALA A 145 5.02 -6.38 14.29
CA ALA A 145 5.32 -5.01 14.69
C ALA A 145 4.19 -4.04 14.29
N THR A 146 3.60 -4.25 13.11
CA THR A 146 2.45 -3.48 12.62
C THR A 146 1.25 -3.61 13.54
N VAL A 147 0.88 -4.83 13.97
CA VAL A 147 -0.23 -5.05 14.90
C VAL A 147 0.01 -4.33 16.22
N GLN A 148 1.24 -4.36 16.74
CA GLN A 148 1.57 -3.66 17.98
C GLN A 148 1.42 -2.13 17.83
N GLN A 149 1.86 -1.56 16.71
CA GLN A 149 1.68 -0.13 16.46
C GLN A 149 0.19 0.24 16.27
N MET A 150 -0.58 -0.55 15.50
CA MET A 150 -2.02 -0.33 15.34
C MET A 150 -2.77 -0.36 16.68
N LYS A 151 -2.42 -1.28 17.58
CA LYS A 151 -2.97 -1.33 18.94
C LYS A 151 -2.65 -0.06 19.72
N ARG A 152 -1.39 0.42 19.68
CA ARG A 152 -0.99 1.66 20.35
C ARG A 152 -1.72 2.88 19.79
N ASP A 153 -1.86 2.97 18.47
CA ASP A 153 -2.54 4.08 17.79
C ASP A 153 -4.02 4.10 18.15
N HIS A 154 -4.67 2.94 18.19
CA HIS A 154 -6.07 2.78 18.62
C HIS A 154 -6.30 3.25 20.06
N LEU A 155 -5.45 2.78 20.99
CA LEU A 155 -5.53 3.19 22.40
C LEU A 155 -5.30 4.70 22.56
N SER A 156 -4.33 5.25 21.83
CA SER A 156 -4.03 6.68 21.83
C SER A 156 -5.19 7.50 21.27
N PHE A 157 -5.81 7.02 20.19
CA PHE A 157 -7.01 7.65 19.62
C PHE A 157 -8.15 7.70 20.63
N ILE A 158 -8.48 6.59 21.30
CA ILE A 158 -9.53 6.57 22.33
C ILE A 158 -9.19 7.55 23.46
N ALA A 159 -7.97 7.51 23.98
CA ALA A 159 -7.54 8.34 25.11
C ALA A 159 -7.58 9.85 24.80
N ILE A 160 -7.15 10.24 23.61
CA ILE A 160 -7.14 11.64 23.18
C ILE A 160 -8.55 12.10 22.82
N SER A 161 -9.27 11.33 22.01
CA SER A 161 -10.56 11.71 21.46
C SER A 161 -11.65 11.82 22.53
N SER A 162 -11.68 10.88 23.49
CA SER A 162 -12.63 10.90 24.60
C SER A 162 -12.47 12.13 25.50
N LYS A 163 -11.23 12.62 25.67
CA LYS A 163 -10.93 13.84 26.44
C LYS A 163 -11.22 15.11 25.65
N LYS A 164 -10.83 15.13 24.37
CA LYS A 164 -10.84 16.34 23.53
C LYS A 164 -12.22 16.68 22.97
N TYR A 165 -13.00 15.68 22.57
CA TYR A 165 -14.25 15.90 21.85
C TYR A 165 -15.46 15.47 22.68
N LYS A 166 -16.38 16.41 22.96
CA LYS A 166 -17.60 16.15 23.75
C LYS A 166 -18.43 14.99 23.19
N SER A 167 -18.52 14.89 21.85
CA SER A 167 -19.24 13.81 21.16
C SER A 167 -18.62 12.42 21.36
N MET A 168 -17.32 12.33 21.68
CA MET A 168 -16.58 11.08 21.78
C MET A 168 -16.26 10.65 23.21
N ARG A 169 -16.80 11.35 24.23
CA ARG A 169 -16.59 11.02 25.66
C ARG A 169 -17.05 9.62 26.06
N HIS A 170 -17.99 9.05 25.31
CA HIS A 170 -18.49 7.71 25.54
C HIS A 170 -17.53 6.62 25.06
N LEU A 171 -16.49 6.94 24.27
CA LEU A 171 -15.53 5.95 23.80
C LEU A 171 -14.69 5.40 24.95
N THR A 172 -14.74 4.09 25.14
CA THR A 172 -13.91 3.33 26.08
C THR A 172 -13.23 2.18 25.34
N ILE A 173 -12.21 1.59 25.96
CA ILE A 173 -11.56 0.38 25.42
C ILE A 173 -12.56 -0.78 25.34
N GLU A 174 -13.47 -0.87 26.32
CA GLU A 174 -14.47 -1.94 26.41
C GLU A 174 -15.51 -1.87 25.30
N ASN A 175 -16.04 -0.68 24.99
CA ASN A 175 -17.06 -0.52 23.95
C ASN A 175 -16.49 -0.26 22.55
N THR A 176 -15.19 -0.02 22.45
CA THR A 176 -14.46 0.18 21.19
C THR A 176 -13.22 -0.72 21.17
N PRO A 177 -13.38 -2.06 21.20
CA PRO A 177 -12.25 -2.98 21.17
C PRO A 177 -11.48 -2.88 19.85
N PHE A 178 -10.16 -3.10 19.92
CA PHE A 178 -9.33 -3.18 18.73
C PHE A 178 -9.53 -4.53 18.04
N HIS A 179 -9.74 -4.49 16.72
CA HIS A 179 -9.80 -5.68 15.87
C HIS A 179 -8.69 -5.63 14.82
N ILE A 180 -7.93 -6.71 14.70
CA ILE A 180 -6.91 -6.86 13.67
C ILE A 180 -7.63 -6.98 12.31
N PRO A 181 -7.26 -6.21 11.28
CA PRO A 181 -7.94 -6.26 9.99
C PRO A 181 -7.55 -7.52 9.20
N SER A 182 -8.08 -7.64 7.97
CA SER A 182 -7.58 -8.65 7.04
C SER A 182 -6.20 -8.30 6.49
N HIS A 183 -5.42 -9.32 6.16
CA HIS A 183 -4.04 -9.14 5.69
C HIS A 183 -3.87 -9.46 4.20
N ALA A 184 -3.46 -8.44 3.44
CA ALA A 184 -3.31 -8.54 1.98
C ALA A 184 -2.16 -9.49 1.58
N GLY A 185 -0.99 -9.37 2.21
CA GLY A 185 0.19 -10.23 2.00
C GLY A 185 -0.11 -11.71 2.13
N TYR A 186 -0.56 -12.17 3.32
CA TYR A 186 -1.03 -13.55 3.52
C TYR A 186 -2.03 -14.02 2.47
N SER A 187 -3.06 -13.21 2.18
CA SER A 187 -4.10 -13.56 1.21
C SER A 187 -3.53 -13.78 -0.20
N GLN A 188 -2.66 -12.87 -0.64
CA GLN A 188 -2.08 -12.87 -1.97
C GLN A 188 -1.03 -13.96 -2.13
N LEU A 189 -0.19 -14.17 -1.13
CA LEU A 189 0.83 -15.22 -1.14
C LEU A 189 0.20 -16.61 -1.10
N ALA A 190 -0.89 -16.80 -0.35
CA ALA A 190 -1.66 -18.04 -0.39
C ALA A 190 -2.25 -18.32 -1.79
N ILE A 191 -2.74 -17.28 -2.49
CA ILE A 191 -3.21 -17.40 -3.89
C ILE A 191 -2.06 -17.83 -4.82
N ILE A 192 -0.88 -17.24 -4.63
CA ILE A 192 0.32 -17.53 -5.43
C ILE A 192 0.78 -18.98 -5.18
N TYR A 193 0.96 -19.39 -3.93
CA TYR A 193 1.36 -20.76 -3.60
C TYR A 193 0.35 -21.81 -4.08
N LYS A 194 -0.96 -21.51 -3.99
CA LYS A 194 -2.00 -22.35 -4.59
C LYS A 194 -1.81 -22.50 -6.11
N LYS A 195 -1.50 -21.43 -6.83
CA LYS A 195 -1.22 -21.49 -8.28
C LYS A 195 0.04 -22.29 -8.61
N GLU A 196 1.07 -22.17 -7.77
CA GLU A 196 2.31 -22.96 -7.84
C GLU A 196 2.11 -24.41 -7.36
N LYS A 197 0.90 -24.77 -6.90
CA LYS A 197 0.55 -26.07 -6.31
C LYS A 197 1.43 -26.45 -5.11
N ARG A 198 1.93 -25.44 -4.40
CA ARG A 198 2.73 -25.48 -3.18
C ARG A 198 1.81 -25.57 -1.96
N TRP A 199 1.17 -26.73 -1.80
CA TRP A 199 0.10 -26.90 -0.82
C TRP A 199 0.59 -26.85 0.63
N ASP A 200 1.78 -27.38 0.91
CA ASP A 200 2.40 -27.30 2.24
C ASP A 200 2.66 -25.84 2.63
N ASP A 201 3.15 -25.04 1.71
CA ASP A 201 3.38 -23.61 1.96
C ASP A 201 2.06 -22.84 2.16
N VAL A 202 0.97 -23.21 1.47
CA VAL A 202 -0.37 -22.63 1.74
C VAL A 202 -0.80 -22.91 3.17
N ILE A 203 -0.64 -24.16 3.64
CA ILE A 203 -1.05 -24.57 4.99
C ILE A 203 -0.23 -23.81 6.03
N ALA A 204 1.10 -23.87 5.95
CA ALA A 204 1.99 -23.21 6.89
C ALA A 204 1.74 -21.69 6.96
N LEU A 205 1.53 -21.06 5.80
CA LEU A 205 1.22 -19.63 5.72
C LEU A 205 -0.12 -19.27 6.40
N CYS A 206 -1.15 -20.10 6.21
CA CYS A 206 -2.46 -19.87 6.83
C CYS A 206 -2.44 -20.15 8.33
N GLU A 207 -1.71 -21.18 8.78
CA GLU A 207 -1.49 -21.46 10.21
C GLU A 207 -0.77 -20.29 10.90
N GLN A 208 0.25 -19.72 10.26
CA GLN A 208 0.92 -18.53 10.75
C GLN A 208 -0.06 -17.36 10.91
N ALA A 209 -0.88 -17.08 9.89
CA ALA A 209 -1.88 -16.01 9.94
C ALA A 209 -2.92 -16.19 11.06
N ILE A 210 -3.36 -17.43 11.31
CA ILE A 210 -4.25 -17.79 12.43
C ILE A 210 -3.53 -17.53 13.76
N SER A 211 -2.29 -18.00 13.90
CA SER A 211 -1.51 -17.86 15.13
C SER A 211 -1.24 -16.39 15.51
N GLU A 212 -1.08 -15.53 14.51
CA GLU A 212 -0.88 -14.08 14.68
C GLU A 212 -2.21 -13.32 14.87
N GLY A 213 -3.36 -13.98 14.69
CA GLY A 213 -4.68 -13.40 14.91
C GLY A 213 -5.19 -12.52 13.76
N TRP A 214 -4.65 -12.65 12.56
CA TRP A 214 -5.13 -11.91 11.39
C TRP A 214 -6.52 -12.39 10.97
N CYS A 215 -7.43 -11.46 10.63
CA CYS A 215 -8.72 -11.85 10.08
C CYS A 215 -8.59 -12.36 8.63
N GLY A 216 -9.34 -13.39 8.28
CA GLY A 216 -9.37 -13.96 6.93
C GLY A 216 -9.99 -15.35 6.90
N ASN A 217 -10.08 -15.93 5.71
CA ASN A 217 -10.63 -17.27 5.50
C ASN A 217 -9.54 -18.35 5.53
N TRP A 218 -8.70 -18.33 6.56
CA TRP A 218 -7.49 -19.16 6.64
C TRP A 218 -7.80 -20.65 6.78
N GLU A 219 -8.76 -21.01 7.62
CA GLU A 219 -9.19 -22.41 7.83
C GLU A 219 -9.74 -23.01 6.51
N GLU A 220 -10.58 -22.28 5.79
CA GLU A 220 -11.08 -22.71 4.47
C GLU A 220 -9.95 -22.96 3.47
N ARG A 221 -8.89 -22.14 3.50
CA ARG A 221 -7.72 -22.29 2.63
C ARG A 221 -6.87 -23.51 3.01
N ILE A 222 -6.75 -23.80 4.31
CA ILE A 222 -6.08 -25.01 4.81
C ILE A 222 -6.86 -26.24 4.34
N ASP A 223 -8.18 -26.27 4.54
CA ASP A 223 -9.03 -27.39 4.14
C ASP A 223 -8.96 -27.66 2.63
N ASP A 224 -9.03 -26.62 1.80
CA ASP A 224 -8.87 -26.75 0.36
C ASP A 224 -7.47 -27.30 0.00
N ALA A 225 -6.39 -26.77 0.59
CA ALA A 225 -5.03 -27.26 0.34
C ALA A 225 -4.86 -28.74 0.73
N LEU A 226 -5.42 -29.17 1.87
CA LEU A 226 -5.41 -30.57 2.31
C LEU A 226 -6.15 -31.48 1.32
N ARG A 227 -7.34 -31.08 0.84
CA ARG A 227 -8.08 -31.84 -0.19
C ARG A 227 -7.28 -31.97 -1.48
N GLN A 228 -6.62 -30.89 -1.93
CA GLN A 228 -5.80 -30.93 -3.14
C GLN A 228 -4.56 -31.84 -2.99
N LYS A 229 -3.99 -31.96 -1.78
CA LYS A 229 -2.91 -32.92 -1.49
C LYS A 229 -3.38 -34.36 -1.56
N LEU A 230 -4.57 -34.65 -1.02
CA LEU A 230 -5.15 -36.01 -1.06
C LEU A 230 -5.45 -36.44 -2.50
N ASN A 231 -6.04 -35.57 -3.31
CA ASN A 231 -6.33 -35.86 -4.72
C ASN A 231 -5.07 -36.10 -5.57
N LYS A 232 -3.93 -35.47 -5.23
CA LYS A 232 -2.64 -35.75 -5.89
C LYS A 232 -2.05 -37.11 -5.52
N LYS A 233 -2.41 -37.68 -4.37
CA LYS A 233 -1.85 -38.94 -3.85
C LYS A 233 -2.66 -40.17 -4.24
N ALA A 234 -3.89 -40.02 -4.69
CA ALA A 234 -4.67 -41.11 -5.28
C ALA A 234 -4.20 -41.33 -6.72
N PRO A 235 -3.51 -42.45 -7.05
CA PRO A 235 -3.32 -42.82 -8.45
C PRO A 235 -4.67 -43.14 -9.08
N ASN A 236 -4.87 -42.68 -10.33
CA ASN A 236 -5.92 -43.22 -11.19
C ASN A 236 -5.69 -44.70 -11.45
#